data_AF-A0A151HE93-F1
#
_entry.id   AF-A0A151HE93-F1
#
_cell.length_a   1.000
_cell.length_b   1.000
_cell.length_c   1.000
_cell.angle_alpha   90.00
_cell.angle_beta   90.00
_cell.angle_gamma   90.00
#
_symmetry.space_group_name_H-M   'P 1'
#
loop_
_entity.id
_entity.type
_entity.pdbx_description
1 polymer ?
#
loop_
_entity_poly.entity_id
_entity_poly.type
_entity_poly.pdbx_seq_one_letter_code
_entity_poly.pdbx_strand_id
1 'polypeptide(L)'
;MACLKLQAIHEARLFEEERRLQGQDSGIAKDIADEIVSFSHTVLKDVGRLEALYEKVIQFCFTRYVGAPWVKEGDDSMALKDTRAALESAFPISGLRSLFGLTPRERFRHLEELSCIVLGIRIFNSLVGSGTALCLPDPKNLLTLHSPDLPLSIEQEIEEGEKQIQELVKILLHSPVLLAKAGSETAEQDLALISAQHIYMTQLNAYRRALLTAFLHTRHHLKEAVSECSSEIVGVGEQLNSQPYTSRDDVFPKFSRIAVSYRKAFQENEKLCSLNCLVAFLASLAGEHTLDVASNVESACRRVHGIFASVGQGDQEECRGVRSAENAEKERDDSEVERPDGEPPREFDGKFELGGNCAWCLAKYAALVPADRSIAAISYGGDAYAFSTLRGAKEFAQHPDRLLSDIRQQIRRQPALIHLLNLDRLYPRSSLRNILKLQRNIATRLKQETPRFGKDTATADQLFLSLHEPRNADAAVMTPVHFETLERDTSYHWNEWELRRRALKIADILNRTTRSSQTKSSHCRMEQETQVYPLKEKEQNTMKSKGTSAIRTKKYITGLRGKTNTKAETVKVELDL
;
A
#
# COMPACT_ATOMS: atom_id res chain seq x y z
N MET A 1 -0.84 -21.72 0.39
CA MET A 1 -2.05 -20.89 0.12
C MET A 1 -2.47 -20.06 1.33
N ALA A 2 -2.56 -20.64 2.53
CA ALA A 2 -2.96 -19.92 3.74
C ALA A 2 -2.09 -18.67 4.04
N CYS A 3 -0.76 -18.78 3.98
CA CYS A 3 0.16 -17.65 4.15
C CYS A 3 -0.12 -16.46 3.20
N LEU A 4 -0.35 -16.75 1.92
CA LEU A 4 -0.66 -15.73 0.91
C LEU A 4 -2.05 -15.12 1.13
N LYS A 5 -3.04 -15.92 1.54
CA LYS A 5 -4.39 -15.45 1.88
C LYS A 5 -4.34 -14.53 3.12
N LEU A 6 -3.61 -14.92 4.16
CA LEU A 6 -3.42 -14.13 5.38
C LEU A 6 -2.82 -12.75 5.05
N GLN A 7 -1.76 -12.76 4.24
CA GLN A 7 -1.06 -11.56 3.83
C GLN A 7 -1.88 -10.64 2.91
N ALA A 8 -2.52 -11.22 1.89
CA ALA A 8 -3.41 -10.53 0.97
C ALA A 8 -4.45 -9.66 1.69
N ILE A 9 -5.08 -10.28 2.70
CA ILE A 9 -6.23 -9.70 3.37
C ILE A 9 -5.76 -8.68 4.39
N HIS A 10 -4.64 -8.93 5.07
CA HIS A 10 -4.02 -7.95 5.96
C HIS A 10 -3.67 -6.65 5.21
N GLU A 11 -2.97 -6.76 4.07
CA GLU A 11 -2.59 -5.60 3.25
C GLU A 11 -3.80 -4.89 2.62
N ALA A 12 -4.78 -5.65 2.10
CA ALA A 12 -5.98 -5.07 1.49
C ALA A 12 -6.79 -4.24 2.51
N ARG A 13 -6.90 -4.73 3.75
CA ARG A 13 -7.61 -4.01 4.81
C ARG A 13 -6.83 -2.80 5.31
N LEU A 14 -5.52 -2.89 5.48
CA LEU A 14 -4.69 -1.72 5.80
C LEU A 14 -4.86 -0.62 4.73
N PHE A 15 -4.85 -0.99 3.46
CA PHE A 15 -5.07 -0.04 2.35
C PHE A 15 -6.49 0.55 2.33
N GLU A 16 -7.52 -0.26 2.56
CA GLU A 16 -8.91 0.24 2.69
C GLU A 16 -9.05 1.24 3.84
N GLU A 17 -8.39 0.98 4.98
CA GLU A 17 -8.40 1.88 6.13
C GLU A 17 -7.60 3.16 5.88
N GLU A 18 -6.43 3.10 5.25
CA GLU A 18 -5.69 4.30 4.84
C GLU A 18 -6.54 5.17 3.91
N ARG A 19 -7.27 4.55 2.97
CA ARG A 19 -8.19 5.25 2.07
C ARG A 19 -9.40 5.81 2.81
N ARG A 20 -9.92 5.13 3.83
CA ARG A 20 -11.02 5.61 4.68
C ARG A 20 -10.59 6.84 5.49
N LEU A 21 -9.39 6.80 6.07
CA LEU A 21 -8.81 7.92 6.82
C LEU A 21 -8.50 9.13 5.91
N GLN A 22 -8.05 8.89 4.68
CA GLN A 22 -7.81 9.95 3.69
C GLN A 22 -9.10 10.48 3.03
N GLY A 23 -10.16 9.67 2.96
CA GLY A 23 -11.45 10.01 2.34
C GLY A 23 -12.44 10.73 3.25
N GLN A 24 -12.06 11.10 4.48
CA GLN A 24 -12.92 11.81 5.42
C GLN A 24 -13.16 13.29 5.10
N ASP A 25 -12.50 13.83 4.07
CA ASP A 25 -13.01 15.05 3.43
C ASP A 25 -14.25 14.66 2.63
N SER A 26 -15.43 14.83 3.24
CA SER A 26 -16.70 14.54 2.59
C SER A 26 -16.74 15.29 1.26
N GLY A 27 -16.80 14.56 0.15
CA GLY A 27 -16.92 15.16 -1.18
C GLY A 27 -18.03 16.20 -1.22
N ILE A 28 -19.11 15.93 -0.47
CA ILE A 28 -20.23 16.84 -0.24
C ILE A 28 -19.80 18.17 0.41
N ALA A 29 -18.97 18.18 1.47
CA ALA A 29 -18.50 19.43 2.05
C ALA A 29 -17.58 20.20 1.11
N LYS A 30 -16.78 19.48 0.30
CA LYS A 30 -15.94 20.11 -0.72
C LYS A 30 -16.78 20.75 -1.83
N ASP A 31 -17.82 20.05 -2.30
CA ASP A 31 -18.76 20.56 -3.30
C ASP A 31 -19.49 21.82 -2.77
N ILE A 32 -19.94 21.80 -1.52
CA ILE A 32 -20.57 22.97 -0.86
C ILE A 32 -19.57 24.12 -0.73
N ALA A 33 -18.32 23.84 -0.35
CA ALA A 33 -17.29 24.87 -0.24
C ALA A 33 -16.96 25.51 -1.59
N ASP A 34 -16.81 24.70 -2.63
CA ASP A 34 -16.57 25.18 -4.00
C ASP A 34 -17.74 26.05 -4.48
N GLU A 35 -18.98 25.67 -4.14
CA GLU A 35 -20.15 26.48 -4.42
C GLU A 35 -20.11 27.83 -3.68
N ILE A 36 -19.81 27.83 -2.37
CA ILE A 36 -19.68 29.06 -1.56
C ILE A 36 -18.59 29.99 -2.12
N VAL A 37 -17.46 29.43 -2.50
CA VAL A 37 -16.31 30.18 -3.04
C VAL A 37 -16.61 30.78 -4.41
N SER A 38 -17.44 30.11 -5.22
CA SER A 38 -17.80 30.54 -6.58
C SER A 38 -18.78 31.73 -6.65
N PHE A 39 -19.43 32.11 -5.54
CA PHE A 39 -20.41 33.20 -5.56
C PHE A 39 -19.80 34.57 -5.88
N SER A 40 -20.49 35.33 -6.74
CA SER A 40 -20.10 36.69 -7.11
C SER A 40 -20.61 37.74 -6.11
N HIS A 41 -20.02 38.93 -6.11
CA HIS A 41 -20.44 40.08 -5.28
C HIS A 41 -21.90 40.49 -5.44
N THR A 42 -22.59 39.99 -6.48
CA THR A 42 -24.00 40.30 -6.75
C THR A 42 -24.94 39.78 -5.66
N VAL A 43 -24.53 38.76 -4.90
CA VAL A 43 -25.26 38.20 -3.76
C VAL A 43 -25.44 39.21 -2.62
N LEU A 44 -24.52 40.17 -2.46
CA LEU A 44 -24.55 41.17 -1.38
C LEU A 44 -25.65 42.25 -1.53
N LYS A 45 -26.31 42.29 -2.69
CA LYS A 45 -27.34 43.31 -3.02
C LYS A 45 -28.75 42.89 -2.63
N ASP A 46 -28.99 41.59 -2.46
CA ASP A 46 -30.31 41.02 -2.17
C ASP A 46 -30.26 40.32 -0.81
N VAL A 47 -31.13 40.75 0.12
CA VAL A 47 -31.19 40.22 1.48
C VAL A 47 -31.51 38.72 1.45
N GLY A 48 -32.43 38.27 0.57
CA GLY A 48 -32.81 36.86 0.48
C GLY A 48 -31.67 35.98 -0.05
N ARG A 49 -30.84 36.50 -0.95
CA ARG A 49 -29.65 35.77 -1.44
C ARG A 49 -28.53 35.73 -0.40
N LEU A 50 -28.41 36.78 0.41
CA LEU A 50 -27.45 36.81 1.53
C LEU A 50 -27.83 35.79 2.61
N GLU A 51 -29.12 35.69 2.95
CA GLU A 51 -29.65 34.67 3.87
C GLU A 51 -29.43 33.25 3.33
N ALA A 52 -29.71 33.02 2.03
CA ALA A 52 -29.45 31.73 1.39
C ALA A 52 -27.96 31.34 1.41
N LEU A 53 -27.05 32.30 1.24
CA LEU A 53 -25.61 32.06 1.36
C LEU A 53 -25.22 31.72 2.81
N TYR A 54 -25.79 32.42 3.79
CA TYR A 54 -25.55 32.13 5.21
C TYR A 54 -25.98 30.71 5.57
N GLU A 55 -27.14 30.27 5.08
CA GLU A 55 -27.60 28.88 5.25
C GLU A 55 -26.64 27.86 4.62
N LYS A 56 -26.03 28.17 3.47
CA LYS A 56 -24.99 27.30 2.90
C LYS A 56 -23.74 27.23 3.75
N VAL A 57 -23.33 28.32 4.39
CA VAL A 57 -22.20 28.31 5.34
C VAL A 57 -22.55 27.45 6.57
N ILE A 58 -23.78 27.54 7.09
CA ILE A 58 -24.25 26.66 8.17
C ILE A 58 -24.18 25.19 7.72
N GLN A 59 -24.68 24.88 6.51
CA GLN A 59 -24.62 23.54 5.94
C GLN A 59 -23.19 23.07 5.77
N PHE A 60 -22.26 23.91 5.30
CA PHE A 60 -20.85 23.57 5.23
C PHE A 60 -20.28 23.22 6.61
N CYS A 61 -20.47 24.09 7.62
CA CYS A 61 -20.00 23.84 8.97
C CYS A 61 -20.62 22.59 9.61
N PHE A 62 -21.85 22.24 9.23
CA PHE A 62 -22.49 20.99 9.64
C PHE A 62 -21.88 19.79 8.89
N THR A 63 -22.01 19.74 7.55
CA THR A 63 -21.62 18.63 6.68
C THR A 63 -20.13 18.32 6.68
N ARG A 64 -19.28 19.31 6.97
CA ARG A 64 -17.84 19.10 7.20
C ARG A 64 -17.57 18.09 8.32
N TYR A 65 -18.51 17.96 9.26
CA TYR A 65 -18.40 17.09 10.43
C TYR A 65 -19.56 16.09 10.58
N VAL A 66 -20.45 15.95 9.58
CA VAL A 66 -21.53 14.93 9.56
C VAL A 66 -20.98 13.52 9.32
N GLY A 67 -19.87 13.40 8.57
CA GLY A 67 -19.17 12.11 8.36
C GLY A 67 -18.28 11.69 9.52
N ALA A 68 -18.34 12.42 10.64
CA ALA A 68 -17.59 12.10 11.82
C ALA A 68 -18.29 10.97 12.59
N PRO A 69 -17.57 9.90 13.00
CA PRO A 69 -18.11 8.65 13.55
C PRO A 69 -18.92 8.79 14.84
N TRP A 70 -19.08 10.01 15.35
CA TRP A 70 -19.72 10.33 16.62
C TRP A 70 -21.08 11.03 16.48
N VAL A 71 -21.51 11.37 15.26
CA VAL A 71 -22.88 11.83 15.00
C VAL A 71 -23.74 10.59 14.80
N LYS A 72 -24.52 10.20 15.81
CA LYS A 72 -25.51 9.12 15.65
C LYS A 72 -26.61 9.59 14.71
N GLU A 73 -27.02 8.73 13.77
CA GLU A 73 -28.22 8.93 12.93
C GLU A 73 -29.44 9.09 13.86
N GLY A 74 -29.86 10.33 14.12
CA GLY A 74 -30.96 10.55 15.07
C GLY A 74 -31.36 11.98 15.38
N ASP A 75 -30.47 12.97 15.28
CA ASP A 75 -30.78 14.34 15.76
C ASP A 75 -30.21 15.48 14.88
N ASP A 76 -30.19 15.29 13.56
CA ASP A 76 -29.66 16.28 12.59
C ASP A 76 -30.29 17.66 12.76
N SER A 77 -31.57 17.73 13.13
CA SER A 77 -32.30 18.99 13.37
C SER A 77 -31.77 19.75 14.60
N MET A 78 -31.44 19.06 15.69
CA MET A 78 -30.89 19.69 16.89
C MET A 78 -29.42 20.07 16.71
N ALA A 79 -28.65 19.20 16.05
CA ALA A 79 -27.26 19.48 15.72
C ALA A 79 -27.11 20.65 14.74
N LEU A 80 -28.04 20.81 13.79
CA LEU A 80 -28.10 21.98 12.90
C LEU A 80 -28.45 23.27 13.66
N LYS A 81 -29.40 23.22 14.62
CA LYS A 81 -29.73 24.38 15.45
C LYS A 81 -28.54 24.82 16.32
N ASP A 82 -27.84 23.86 16.91
CA ASP A 82 -26.62 24.09 17.68
C ASP A 82 -25.49 24.67 16.79
N THR A 83 -25.33 24.14 15.58
CA THR A 83 -24.38 24.68 14.60
C THR A 83 -24.73 26.11 14.19
N ARG A 84 -26.02 26.42 13.98
CA ARG A 84 -26.48 27.79 13.69
C ARG A 84 -26.16 28.74 14.85
N ALA A 85 -26.47 28.36 16.09
CA ALA A 85 -26.20 29.19 17.27
C ALA A 85 -24.70 29.45 17.48
N ALA A 86 -23.86 28.42 17.30
CA ALA A 86 -22.41 28.55 17.37
C ALA A 86 -21.85 29.43 16.24
N LEU A 87 -22.38 29.31 15.02
CA LEU A 87 -22.01 30.18 13.91
C LEU A 87 -22.43 31.63 14.14
N GLU A 88 -23.66 31.88 14.62
CA GLU A 88 -24.12 33.25 14.91
C GLU A 88 -23.27 33.94 15.98
N SER A 89 -22.77 33.19 16.96
CA SER A 89 -21.82 33.67 17.97
C SER A 89 -20.45 34.02 17.36
N ALA A 90 -19.91 33.12 16.51
CA ALA A 90 -18.57 33.26 15.93
C ALA A 90 -18.51 34.22 14.73
N PHE A 91 -19.55 34.27 13.92
CA PHE A 91 -19.59 34.95 12.63
C PHE A 91 -21.06 35.27 12.22
N PRO A 92 -21.62 36.40 12.68
CA PRO A 92 -23.00 36.76 12.37
C PRO A 92 -23.18 37.05 10.87
N ILE A 93 -24.43 37.05 10.39
CA ILE A 93 -24.76 37.29 8.97
C ILE A 93 -24.20 38.61 8.41
N SER A 94 -24.04 39.64 9.26
CA SER A 94 -23.42 40.91 8.90
C SER A 94 -21.95 40.78 8.51
N GLY A 95 -21.27 39.76 9.04
CA GLY A 95 -19.88 39.41 8.76
C GLY A 95 -19.66 38.86 7.35
N LEU A 96 -20.68 38.29 6.68
CA LEU A 96 -20.53 37.70 5.34
C LEU A 96 -19.91 38.65 4.30
N ARG A 97 -20.09 39.97 4.47
CA ARG A 97 -19.51 40.98 3.59
C ARG A 97 -17.97 40.94 3.58
N SER A 98 -17.32 40.52 4.67
CA SER A 98 -15.86 40.43 4.76
C SER A 98 -15.29 39.32 3.88
N LEU A 99 -16.01 38.21 3.68
CA LEU A 99 -15.57 37.08 2.84
C LEU A 99 -15.34 37.51 1.40
N PHE A 100 -16.13 38.46 0.91
CA PHE A 100 -16.05 38.89 -0.48
C PHE A 100 -14.81 39.74 -0.79
N GLY A 101 -14.14 40.30 0.23
CA GLY A 101 -12.85 40.97 0.06
C GLY A 101 -11.66 40.02 -0.14
N LEU A 102 -11.84 38.73 0.12
CA LEU A 102 -10.81 37.70 0.05
C LEU A 102 -10.78 37.02 -1.32
N THR A 103 -9.61 36.50 -1.70
CA THR A 103 -9.46 35.64 -2.89
C THR A 103 -10.17 34.29 -2.68
N PRO A 104 -10.51 33.55 -3.76
CA PRO A 104 -11.16 32.23 -3.63
C PRO A 104 -10.44 31.26 -2.69
N ARG A 105 -9.10 31.25 -2.72
CA ARG A 105 -8.27 30.39 -1.85
C ARG A 105 -8.34 30.82 -0.39
N GLU A 106 -8.30 32.12 -0.13
CA GLU A 106 -8.41 32.66 1.23
C GLU A 106 -9.82 32.48 1.80
N ARG A 107 -10.86 32.59 0.96
CA ARG A 107 -12.24 32.27 1.35
C ARG A 107 -12.37 30.83 1.81
N PHE A 108 -11.82 29.88 1.05
CA PHE A 108 -11.83 28.47 1.42
C PHE A 108 -11.13 28.24 2.77
N ARG A 109 -9.90 28.78 2.92
CA ARG A 109 -9.16 28.67 4.19
C ARG A 109 -9.93 29.29 5.37
N HIS A 110 -10.56 30.44 5.16
CA HIS A 110 -11.37 31.08 6.20
C HIS A 110 -12.59 30.23 6.56
N LEU A 111 -13.25 29.57 5.59
CA LEU A 111 -14.34 28.64 5.86
C LEU A 111 -13.87 27.44 6.70
N GLU A 112 -12.69 26.89 6.41
CA GLU A 112 -12.11 25.79 7.21
C GLU A 112 -11.75 26.21 8.64
N GLU A 113 -11.18 27.39 8.81
CA GLU A 113 -10.88 27.97 10.13
C GLU A 113 -12.18 28.22 10.89
N LEU A 114 -13.18 28.80 10.22
CA LEU A 114 -14.50 29.07 10.79
C LEU A 114 -15.22 27.78 11.20
N SER A 115 -15.16 26.73 10.38
CA SER A 115 -15.76 25.44 10.72
C SER A 115 -15.10 24.83 11.97
N CYS A 116 -13.78 24.97 12.13
CA CYS A 116 -13.09 24.54 13.35
C CYS A 116 -13.53 25.36 14.57
N ILE A 117 -13.65 26.68 14.45
CA ILE A 117 -14.12 27.54 15.56
C ILE A 117 -15.54 27.16 15.97
N VAL A 118 -16.45 26.99 15.01
CA VAL A 118 -17.84 26.59 15.25
C VAL A 118 -17.90 25.23 15.95
N LEU A 119 -17.12 24.25 15.50
CA LEU A 119 -17.04 22.95 16.15
C LEU A 119 -16.52 23.06 17.60
N GLY A 120 -15.49 23.88 17.83
CA GLY A 120 -14.93 24.10 19.17
C GLY A 120 -15.93 24.73 20.15
N ILE A 121 -16.73 25.69 19.68
CA ILE A 121 -17.80 26.31 20.48
C ILE A 121 -18.86 25.26 20.84
N ARG A 122 -19.27 24.41 19.88
CA ARG A 122 -20.24 23.34 20.12
C ARG A 122 -19.74 22.32 21.15
N ILE A 123 -18.47 21.92 21.04
CA ILE A 123 -17.83 21.00 22.01
C ILE A 123 -17.83 21.63 23.40
N PHE A 124 -17.40 22.88 23.51
CA PHE A 124 -17.36 23.59 24.79
C PHE A 124 -18.76 23.75 25.41
N ASN A 125 -19.75 24.16 24.63
CA ASN A 125 -21.13 24.32 25.08
C ASN A 125 -21.75 22.98 25.52
N SER A 126 -21.40 21.88 24.84
CA SER A 126 -21.89 20.54 25.18
C SER A 126 -21.27 20.00 26.48
N LEU A 127 -19.99 20.28 26.74
CA LEU A 127 -19.26 19.70 27.88
C LEU A 127 -19.25 20.60 29.13
N VAL A 128 -19.40 21.91 28.99
CA VAL A 128 -19.34 22.90 30.09
C VAL A 128 -20.68 23.60 30.33
N GLY A 129 -21.50 23.75 29.29
CA GLY A 129 -22.75 24.52 29.33
C GLY A 129 -23.92 23.79 29.99
N SER A 130 -24.81 24.55 30.64
CA SER A 130 -26.05 24.03 31.21
C SER A 130 -27.08 23.69 30.12
N GLY A 131 -27.15 22.42 29.72
CA GLY A 131 -28.43 21.73 29.56
C GLY A 131 -29.17 21.73 28.21
N THR A 132 -28.56 21.98 27.05
CA THR A 132 -29.30 21.84 25.76
C THR A 132 -28.61 21.11 24.61
N ALA A 133 -27.31 20.80 24.69
CA ALA A 133 -26.56 20.20 23.58
C ALA A 133 -26.19 18.73 23.84
N LEU A 134 -27.15 17.83 23.59
CA LEU A 134 -27.01 16.36 23.71
C LEU A 134 -26.24 15.70 22.55
N CYS A 135 -25.61 16.48 21.65
CA CYS A 135 -25.28 16.00 20.31
C CYS A 135 -23.83 15.55 20.09
N LEU A 136 -22.90 15.80 21.03
CA LEU A 136 -21.49 15.43 20.86
C LEU A 136 -21.04 14.52 22.03
N PRO A 137 -20.44 13.35 21.76
CA PRO A 137 -19.94 12.50 22.83
C PRO A 137 -18.68 13.09 23.46
N ASP A 138 -18.57 12.88 24.78
CA ASP A 138 -17.39 13.23 25.55
C ASP A 138 -16.18 12.40 25.10
N PRO A 139 -15.04 13.03 24.73
CA PRO A 139 -13.85 12.33 24.29
C PRO A 139 -13.29 11.39 25.36
N LYS A 140 -13.56 11.61 26.65
CA LYS A 140 -13.12 10.72 27.75
C LYS A 140 -13.75 9.34 27.66
N ASN A 141 -14.97 9.25 27.13
CA ASN A 141 -15.66 7.98 26.94
C ASN A 141 -15.02 7.12 25.83
N LEU A 142 -14.19 7.70 24.96
CA LEU A 142 -13.51 6.92 23.91
C LEU A 142 -12.52 5.91 24.50
N LEU A 143 -11.87 6.27 25.61
CA LEU A 143 -10.93 5.36 26.27
C LEU A 143 -11.62 4.15 26.90
N THR A 144 -12.91 4.27 27.27
CA THR A 144 -13.66 3.17 27.88
C THR A 144 -14.24 2.20 26.86
N LEU A 145 -14.31 2.59 25.58
CA LEU A 145 -14.78 1.72 24.49
C LEU A 145 -13.80 0.58 24.18
N HIS A 146 -12.52 0.74 24.49
CA HIS A 146 -11.49 -0.25 24.22
C HIS A 146 -11.09 -0.99 25.49
N SER A 147 -11.31 -2.31 25.52
CA SER A 147 -10.91 -3.15 26.66
C SER A 147 -9.38 -3.19 26.80
N PRO A 148 -8.84 -3.05 28.02
CA PRO A 148 -7.42 -3.25 28.30
C PRO A 148 -6.99 -4.73 28.22
N ASP A 149 -7.95 -5.67 28.17
CA ASP A 149 -7.67 -7.11 28.17
C ASP A 149 -7.24 -7.62 26.80
N LEU A 150 -7.64 -6.94 25.72
CA LEU A 150 -7.33 -7.39 24.36
C LEU A 150 -5.82 -7.39 24.05
N PRO A 151 -5.03 -6.34 24.36
CA PRO A 151 -3.57 -6.38 24.24
C PRO A 151 -2.94 -7.56 24.99
N LEU A 152 -3.39 -7.83 26.22
CA LEU A 152 -2.88 -8.93 27.05
C LEU A 152 -3.19 -10.29 26.40
N SER A 153 -4.39 -10.45 25.84
CA SER A 153 -4.76 -11.65 25.08
C SER A 153 -3.86 -11.84 23.86
N ILE A 154 -3.54 -10.78 23.12
CA ILE A 154 -2.66 -10.84 21.95
C ILE A 154 -1.22 -11.19 22.39
N GLU A 155 -0.72 -10.63 23.49
CA GLU A 155 0.59 -10.96 24.06
C GLU A 155 0.69 -12.45 24.41
N GLN A 156 -0.33 -13.00 25.10
CA GLN A 156 -0.40 -14.42 25.42
C GLN A 156 -0.39 -15.30 24.15
N GLU A 157 -1.18 -14.94 23.14
CA GLU A 157 -1.19 -15.65 21.85
C GLU A 157 0.15 -15.60 21.11
N ILE A 158 0.91 -14.51 21.27
CA ILE A 158 2.26 -14.37 20.71
C ILE A 158 3.23 -15.30 21.46
N GLU A 159 3.20 -15.30 22.79
CA GLU A 159 4.07 -16.17 23.59
C GLU A 159 3.82 -17.66 23.34
N GLU A 160 2.56 -18.06 23.23
CA GLU A 160 2.18 -19.43 22.85
C GLU A 160 2.65 -19.78 21.44
N GLY A 161 2.44 -18.87 20.49
CA GLY A 161 2.90 -19.03 19.12
C GLY A 161 4.42 -19.13 19.01
N GLU A 162 5.17 -18.35 19.79
CA GLU A 162 6.63 -18.42 19.88
C GLU A 162 7.12 -19.78 20.37
N LYS A 163 6.49 -20.34 21.41
CA LYS A 163 6.83 -21.67 21.93
C LYS A 163 6.65 -22.74 20.83
N GLN A 164 5.54 -22.70 20.11
CA GLN A 164 5.26 -23.61 19.00
C GLN A 164 6.26 -23.45 17.85
N ILE A 165 6.60 -22.21 17.47
CA ILE A 165 7.64 -21.94 16.45
C ILE A 165 8.97 -22.55 16.88
N GLN A 166 9.39 -22.35 18.14
CA GLN A 166 10.66 -22.88 18.64
C GLN A 166 10.70 -24.42 18.60
N GLU A 167 9.59 -25.10 18.88
CA GLU A 167 9.48 -26.55 18.75
C GLU A 167 9.63 -27.01 17.30
N LEU A 168 8.96 -26.35 16.35
CA LEU A 168 9.06 -26.67 14.93
C LEU A 168 10.48 -26.41 14.39
N VAL A 169 11.12 -25.31 14.80
CA VAL A 169 12.52 -25.01 14.45
C VAL A 169 13.44 -26.10 14.94
N LYS A 170 13.29 -26.57 16.18
CA LYS A 170 14.09 -27.68 16.71
C LYS A 170 13.95 -28.90 15.82
N ILE A 171 12.74 -29.28 15.41
CA ILE A 171 12.53 -30.44 14.54
C ILE A 171 13.21 -30.25 13.17
N LEU A 172 13.04 -29.08 12.54
CA LEU A 172 13.61 -28.78 11.23
C LEU A 172 15.14 -28.79 11.23
N LEU A 173 15.78 -28.29 12.28
CA LEU A 173 17.24 -28.29 12.38
C LEU A 173 17.84 -29.71 12.50
N HIS A 174 17.07 -30.68 13.00
CA HIS A 174 17.50 -32.09 13.09
C HIS A 174 17.14 -32.92 11.84
N SER A 175 16.53 -32.31 10.83
CA SER A 175 16.13 -32.92 9.55
C SER A 175 17.20 -33.77 8.83
N PRO A 176 18.48 -33.37 8.73
CA PRO A 176 19.45 -34.11 7.91
C PRO A 176 19.84 -35.46 8.51
N VAL A 177 19.83 -35.61 9.84
CA VAL A 177 20.03 -36.90 10.53
C VAL A 177 18.86 -37.85 10.26
N LEU A 178 17.65 -37.29 10.13
CA LEU A 178 16.42 -38.04 9.90
C LEU A 178 16.34 -38.53 8.45
N LEU A 179 16.66 -37.66 7.48
CA LEU A 179 16.64 -38.01 6.05
C LEU A 179 17.72 -39.03 5.67
N ALA A 180 18.91 -38.93 6.25
CA ALA A 180 20.00 -39.88 6.00
C ALA A 180 19.69 -41.32 6.45
N LYS A 181 18.79 -41.50 7.43
CA LYS A 181 18.42 -42.82 7.98
C LYS A 181 17.05 -43.33 7.52
N ALA A 182 16.12 -42.44 7.15
CA ALA A 182 14.75 -42.82 6.84
C ALA A 182 14.54 -43.37 5.42
N GLY A 183 15.41 -43.04 4.44
CA GLY A 183 15.36 -43.59 3.08
C GLY A 183 14.01 -43.48 2.35
N SER A 184 13.10 -42.60 2.80
CA SER A 184 11.69 -42.63 2.43
C SER A 184 11.17 -41.27 1.98
N GLU A 185 10.52 -41.25 0.81
CA GLU A 185 9.79 -40.09 0.25
C GLU A 185 8.77 -39.50 1.25
N THR A 186 8.27 -40.31 2.19
CA THR A 186 7.32 -39.86 3.22
C THR A 186 7.95 -38.89 4.23
N ALA A 187 9.24 -39.06 4.56
CA ALA A 187 9.93 -38.17 5.50
C ALA A 187 10.17 -36.78 4.89
N GLU A 188 10.44 -36.71 3.59
CA GLU A 188 10.56 -35.44 2.86
C GLU A 188 9.23 -34.69 2.79
N GLN A 189 8.12 -35.40 2.57
CA GLN A 189 6.78 -34.81 2.59
C GLN A 189 6.40 -34.29 3.98
N ASP A 190 6.69 -35.05 5.03
CA ASP A 190 6.47 -34.63 6.42
C ASP A 190 7.29 -33.39 6.78
N LEU A 191 8.56 -33.33 6.38
CA LEU A 191 9.41 -32.15 6.60
C LEU A 191 8.94 -30.92 5.82
N ALA A 192 8.46 -31.10 4.59
CA ALA A 192 7.88 -30.01 3.80
C ALA A 192 6.59 -29.48 4.47
N LEU A 193 5.77 -30.36 5.03
CA LEU A 193 4.58 -29.99 5.80
C LEU A 193 4.95 -29.20 7.07
N ILE A 194 5.95 -29.68 7.83
CA ILE A 194 6.44 -29.02 9.05
C ILE A 194 7.05 -27.65 8.71
N SER A 195 7.83 -27.53 7.64
CA SER A 195 8.39 -26.26 7.16
C SER A 195 7.29 -25.28 6.75
N ALA A 196 6.27 -25.74 6.01
CA ALA A 196 5.14 -24.90 5.63
C ALA A 196 4.37 -24.40 6.84
N GLN A 197 4.13 -25.26 7.84
CA GLN A 197 3.48 -24.88 9.10
C GLN A 197 4.34 -23.90 9.90
N HIS A 198 5.64 -24.14 9.98
CA HIS A 198 6.59 -23.23 10.63
C HIS A 198 6.49 -21.83 10.03
N ILE A 199 6.57 -21.71 8.71
CA ILE A 199 6.49 -20.40 8.02
C ILE A 199 5.13 -19.73 8.26
N TYR A 200 4.03 -20.49 8.23
CA TYR A 200 2.70 -19.97 8.57
C TYR A 200 2.63 -19.40 9.98
N MET A 201 3.12 -20.15 10.97
CA MET A 201 3.13 -19.72 12.37
C MET A 201 4.04 -18.53 12.60
N THR A 202 5.21 -18.49 11.96
CA THR A 202 6.12 -17.32 12.00
C THR A 202 5.43 -16.08 11.44
N GLN A 203 4.75 -16.21 10.30
CA GLN A 203 4.03 -15.10 9.67
C GLN A 203 2.86 -14.62 10.53
N LEU A 204 2.05 -15.53 11.08
CA LEU A 204 0.94 -15.18 11.96
C LEU A 204 1.42 -14.43 13.21
N ASN A 205 2.48 -14.92 13.86
CA ASN A 205 3.08 -14.24 15.02
C ASN A 205 3.68 -12.88 14.67
N ALA A 206 4.29 -12.73 13.49
CA ALA A 206 4.77 -11.43 13.02
C ALA A 206 3.62 -10.42 12.87
N TYR A 207 2.48 -10.82 12.28
CA TYR A 207 1.31 -9.95 12.16
C TYR A 207 0.67 -9.62 13.50
N ARG A 208 0.57 -10.59 14.42
CA ARG A 208 0.10 -10.33 15.79
C ARG A 208 0.97 -9.28 16.50
N ARG A 209 2.30 -9.41 16.42
CA ARG A 209 3.24 -8.42 16.99
C ARG A 209 3.09 -7.04 16.33
N ALA A 210 2.95 -6.99 15.01
CA ALA A 210 2.74 -5.73 14.30
C ALA A 210 1.43 -5.05 14.72
N LEU A 211 0.34 -5.81 14.81
CA LEU A 211 -0.95 -5.31 15.29
C LEU A 211 -0.91 -4.86 16.74
N LEU A 212 -0.29 -5.65 17.64
CA LEU A 212 -0.11 -5.26 19.03
C LEU A 212 0.65 -3.93 19.14
N THR A 213 1.75 -3.81 18.41
CA THR A 213 2.56 -2.58 18.36
C THR A 213 1.72 -1.39 17.88
N ALA A 214 1.02 -1.55 16.76
CA ALA A 214 0.15 -0.52 16.20
C ALA A 214 -0.99 -0.15 17.18
N PHE A 215 -1.58 -1.13 17.85
CA PHE A 215 -2.66 -0.95 18.82
C PHE A 215 -2.18 -0.18 20.04
N LEU A 216 -1.06 -0.57 20.65
CA LEU A 216 -0.49 0.11 21.80
C LEU A 216 -0.10 1.56 21.47
N HIS A 217 0.49 1.77 20.28
CA HIS A 217 0.86 3.11 19.80
C HIS A 217 -0.38 3.99 19.59
N THR A 218 -1.38 3.49 18.86
CA THR A 218 -2.62 4.23 18.59
C THR A 218 -3.40 4.52 19.88
N ARG A 219 -3.41 3.57 20.84
CA ARG A 219 -4.03 3.76 22.15
C ARG A 219 -3.32 4.83 22.98
N HIS A 220 -1.99 4.89 22.90
CA HIS A 220 -1.21 5.96 23.51
C HIS A 220 -1.57 7.32 22.90
N HIS A 221 -1.59 7.43 21.57
CA HIS A 221 -1.98 8.66 20.87
C HIS A 221 -3.41 9.09 21.18
N LEU A 222 -4.34 8.15 21.30
CA LEU A 222 -5.71 8.44 21.75
C LEU A 222 -5.70 9.05 23.15
N LYS A 223 -4.96 8.45 24.10
CA LYS A 223 -4.85 8.96 25.47
C LYS A 223 -4.27 10.38 25.50
N GLU A 224 -3.22 10.63 24.71
CA GLU A 224 -2.63 11.96 24.57
C GLU A 224 -3.63 12.96 23.99
N ALA A 225 -4.29 12.62 22.88
CA ALA A 225 -5.28 13.49 22.23
C ALA A 225 -6.49 13.80 23.13
N VAL A 226 -6.98 12.83 23.89
CA VAL A 226 -8.06 13.03 24.86
C VAL A 226 -7.61 13.93 26.02
N SER A 227 -6.37 13.77 26.50
CA SER A 227 -5.81 14.62 27.56
C SER A 227 -5.59 16.06 27.09
N GLU A 228 -5.07 16.24 25.87
CA GLU A 228 -4.88 17.53 25.20
C GLU A 228 -6.23 18.24 25.06
N CYS A 229 -7.22 17.58 24.45
CA CYS A 229 -8.57 18.12 24.30
C CYS A 229 -9.21 18.50 25.65
N SER A 230 -9.08 17.65 26.67
CA SER A 230 -9.62 17.92 28.00
C SER A 230 -8.94 19.14 28.65
N SER A 231 -7.62 19.28 28.51
CA SER A 231 -6.87 20.41 29.04
C SER A 231 -7.25 21.73 28.37
N GLU A 232 -7.49 21.72 27.06
CA GLU A 232 -7.90 22.90 26.29
C GLU A 232 -9.30 23.35 26.68
N ILE A 233 -10.24 22.42 26.86
CA ILE A 233 -11.60 22.72 27.33
C ILE A 233 -11.56 23.38 28.71
N VAL A 234 -10.81 22.82 29.65
CA VAL A 234 -10.65 23.38 31.01
C VAL A 234 -10.00 24.76 30.96
N GLY A 235 -8.92 24.91 30.18
CA GLY A 235 -8.21 26.19 30.06
C GLY A 235 -9.05 27.31 29.44
N VAL A 236 -9.92 27.01 28.48
CA VAL A 236 -10.89 27.98 27.96
C VAL A 236 -11.94 28.33 29.01
N GLY A 237 -12.43 27.34 29.77
CA GLY A 237 -13.38 27.57 30.86
C GLY A 237 -12.83 28.48 31.97
N GLU A 238 -11.60 28.25 32.41
CA GLU A 238 -10.93 29.07 33.42
C GLU A 238 -10.73 30.51 32.96
N GLN A 239 -10.36 30.71 31.68
CA GLN A 239 -10.18 32.05 31.13
C GLN A 239 -11.50 32.82 31.03
N LEU A 240 -12.57 32.17 30.56
CA LEU A 240 -13.89 32.81 30.47
C LEU A 240 -14.46 33.13 31.86
N ASN A 241 -14.16 32.31 32.87
CA ASN A 241 -14.56 32.57 34.27
C ASN A 241 -13.74 33.68 34.94
N SER A 242 -12.44 33.80 34.63
CA SER A 242 -11.56 34.80 35.22
C SER A 242 -11.62 36.16 34.52
N GLN A 243 -11.88 36.18 33.21
CA GLN A 243 -11.93 37.37 32.37
C GLN A 243 -13.18 37.35 31.47
N PRO A 244 -14.33 37.84 31.98
CA PRO A 244 -15.57 37.87 31.20
C PRO A 244 -15.54 38.82 29.98
N TYR A 245 -14.51 39.67 29.86
CA TYR A 245 -14.32 40.64 28.76
C TYR A 245 -13.13 40.28 27.85
N THR A 246 -12.91 39.00 27.57
CA THR A 246 -11.82 38.56 26.69
C THR A 246 -12.12 38.92 25.22
N SER A 247 -11.11 39.38 24.46
CA SER A 247 -11.24 39.69 23.03
C SER A 247 -11.56 38.45 22.20
N ARG A 248 -12.35 38.61 21.13
CA ARG A 248 -12.65 37.54 20.16
C ARG A 248 -11.38 36.96 19.52
N ASP A 249 -10.38 37.80 19.32
CA ASP A 249 -9.10 37.43 18.71
C ASP A 249 -8.28 36.49 19.60
N ASP A 250 -8.51 36.50 20.92
CA ASP A 250 -7.80 35.63 21.88
C ASP A 250 -8.53 34.31 22.12
N VAL A 251 -9.87 34.31 22.02
CA VAL A 251 -10.71 33.15 22.35
C VAL A 251 -10.90 32.20 21.16
N PHE A 252 -11.12 32.73 19.95
CA PHE A 252 -11.41 31.90 18.77
C PHE A 252 -10.27 30.93 18.39
N PRO A 253 -8.97 31.30 18.46
CA PRO A 253 -7.88 30.35 18.25
C PRO A 253 -7.93 29.17 19.23
N LYS A 254 -8.39 29.38 20.46
CA LYS A 254 -8.50 28.31 21.46
C LYS A 254 -9.65 27.35 21.16
N PHE A 255 -10.82 27.86 20.72
CA PHE A 255 -11.89 26.99 20.22
C PHE A 255 -11.46 26.19 18.99
N SER A 256 -10.70 26.82 18.07
CA SER A 256 -10.14 26.08 16.94
C SER A 256 -9.20 24.95 17.38
N ARG A 257 -8.40 25.16 18.44
CA ARG A 257 -7.54 24.10 18.98
C ARG A 257 -8.35 22.94 19.56
N ILE A 258 -9.39 23.25 20.35
CA ILE A 258 -10.34 22.23 20.88
C ILE A 258 -10.91 21.38 19.75
N ALA A 259 -11.32 21.99 18.64
CA ALA A 259 -11.87 21.25 17.50
C ALA A 259 -10.82 20.33 16.84
N VAL A 260 -9.57 20.77 16.75
CA VAL A 260 -8.47 19.98 16.17
C VAL A 260 -8.11 18.80 17.08
N SER A 261 -7.95 19.04 18.38
CA SER A 261 -7.62 18.00 19.36
C SER A 261 -8.75 16.99 19.52
N TYR A 262 -10.01 17.45 19.55
CA TYR A 262 -11.20 16.60 19.53
C TYR A 262 -11.21 15.71 18.27
N ARG A 263 -11.05 16.28 17.07
CA ARG A 263 -11.02 15.50 15.83
C ARG A 263 -9.92 14.45 15.85
N LYS A 264 -8.72 14.81 16.30
CA LYS A 264 -7.60 13.89 16.44
C LYS A 264 -7.97 12.70 17.34
N ALA A 265 -8.60 12.94 18.49
CA ALA A 265 -9.03 11.88 19.40
C ALA A 265 -9.97 10.87 18.72
N PHE A 266 -10.98 11.34 17.99
CA PHE A 266 -11.90 10.41 17.30
C PHE A 266 -11.27 9.69 16.10
N GLN A 267 -10.34 10.33 15.38
CA GLN A 267 -9.57 9.66 14.33
C GLN A 267 -8.72 8.53 14.90
N GLU A 268 -8.08 8.73 16.06
CA GLU A 268 -7.34 7.67 16.75
C GLU A 268 -8.26 6.56 17.26
N ASN A 269 -9.44 6.92 17.79
CA ASN A 269 -10.46 5.93 18.20
C ASN A 269 -10.92 5.07 17.02
N GLU A 270 -11.16 5.68 15.86
CA GLU A 270 -11.51 4.93 14.65
C GLU A 270 -10.41 3.97 14.21
N LYS A 271 -9.15 4.41 14.23
CA LYS A 271 -8.01 3.53 13.96
C LYS A 271 -8.01 2.34 14.91
N LEU A 272 -8.28 2.55 16.20
CA LEU A 272 -8.39 1.47 17.18
C LEU A 272 -9.57 0.53 16.91
N CYS A 273 -10.73 1.05 16.51
CA CYS A 273 -11.86 0.21 16.08
C CYS A 273 -11.48 -0.67 14.90
N SER A 274 -10.79 -0.11 13.89
CA SER A 274 -10.31 -0.84 12.74
C SER A 274 -9.28 -1.91 13.12
N LEU A 275 -8.34 -1.58 14.01
CA LEU A 275 -7.37 -2.55 14.54
C LEU A 275 -8.06 -3.68 15.33
N ASN A 276 -9.08 -3.39 16.13
CA ASN A 276 -9.88 -4.40 16.82
C ASN A 276 -10.55 -5.36 15.82
N CYS A 277 -11.13 -4.85 14.75
CA CYS A 277 -11.70 -5.68 13.68
C CYS A 277 -10.63 -6.56 13.02
N LEU A 278 -9.43 -6.02 12.77
CA LEU A 278 -8.30 -6.77 12.22
C LEU A 278 -7.86 -7.90 13.15
N VAL A 279 -7.80 -7.67 14.46
CA VAL A 279 -7.45 -8.71 15.45
C VAL A 279 -8.47 -9.84 15.44
N ALA A 280 -9.78 -9.51 15.54
CA ALA A 280 -10.84 -10.51 15.52
C ALA A 280 -10.83 -11.34 14.23
N PHE A 281 -10.51 -10.70 13.11
CA PHE A 281 -10.42 -11.37 11.82
C PHE A 281 -9.17 -12.26 11.67
N LEU A 282 -8.01 -11.85 12.18
CA LEU A 282 -6.85 -12.73 12.24
C LEU A 282 -7.12 -13.96 13.11
N ALA A 283 -7.83 -13.80 14.22
CA ALA A 283 -8.25 -14.91 15.06
C ALA A 283 -9.16 -15.89 14.31
N SER A 284 -10.12 -15.40 13.51
CA SER A 284 -10.98 -16.29 12.70
C SER A 284 -10.19 -17.04 11.62
N LEU A 285 -9.24 -16.36 10.93
CA LEU A 285 -8.38 -17.01 9.94
C LEU A 285 -7.45 -18.05 10.57
N ALA A 286 -6.92 -17.77 11.76
CA ALA A 286 -6.13 -18.72 12.50
C ALA A 286 -6.95 -19.96 12.87
N GLY A 287 -8.20 -19.77 13.31
CA GLY A 287 -9.14 -20.85 13.62
C GLY A 287 -9.50 -21.74 12.43
N GLU A 288 -9.69 -21.17 11.23
CA GLU A 288 -9.92 -21.95 10.00
C GLU A 288 -8.74 -22.88 9.68
N HIS A 289 -7.51 -22.44 9.95
CA HIS A 289 -6.29 -23.19 9.61
C HIS A 289 -5.92 -24.28 10.64
N THR A 290 -6.21 -24.05 11.93
CA THR A 290 -5.85 -24.99 13.00
C THR A 290 -6.64 -26.28 12.95
N LEU A 291 -7.88 -26.27 12.45
CA LEU A 291 -8.77 -27.43 12.49
C LEU A 291 -8.38 -28.58 11.52
N ASP A 292 -7.76 -28.27 10.36
CA ASP A 292 -7.47 -29.27 9.32
C ASP A 292 -5.96 -29.65 9.25
N VAL A 293 -5.09 -28.72 9.65
CA VAL A 293 -3.63 -28.88 9.51
C VAL A 293 -2.96 -29.37 10.80
N ALA A 294 -3.51 -29.04 11.99
CA ALA A 294 -2.86 -29.38 13.26
C ALA A 294 -2.74 -30.89 13.48
N SER A 295 -3.78 -31.67 13.16
CA SER A 295 -3.75 -33.14 13.32
C SER A 295 -2.71 -33.81 12.42
N ASN A 296 -2.57 -33.32 11.18
CA ASN A 296 -1.61 -33.82 10.21
C ASN A 296 -0.17 -33.44 10.59
N VAL A 297 0.05 -32.20 11.03
CA VAL A 297 1.36 -31.72 11.50
C VAL A 297 1.77 -32.43 12.78
N GLU A 298 0.89 -32.58 13.76
CA GLU A 298 1.22 -33.31 14.99
C GLU A 298 1.60 -34.77 14.69
N SER A 299 0.89 -35.40 13.77
CA SER A 299 1.19 -36.76 13.33
C SER A 299 2.54 -36.84 12.61
N ALA A 300 2.86 -35.86 11.76
CA ALA A 300 4.17 -35.74 11.11
C ALA A 300 5.28 -35.50 12.14
N CYS A 301 5.08 -34.58 13.09
CA CYS A 301 5.99 -34.32 14.20
C CYS A 301 6.22 -35.58 15.03
N ARG A 302 5.17 -36.35 15.36
CA ARG A 302 5.29 -37.63 16.09
C ARG A 302 6.08 -38.68 15.31
N ARG A 303 5.84 -38.82 14.00
CA ARG A 303 6.61 -39.75 13.14
C ARG A 303 8.09 -39.37 13.12
N VAL A 304 8.37 -38.10 12.91
CA VAL A 304 9.73 -37.55 12.92
C VAL A 304 10.40 -37.73 14.29
N HIS A 305 9.66 -37.50 15.37
CA HIS A 305 10.17 -37.67 16.74
C HIS A 305 10.37 -39.15 17.11
N GLY A 306 9.56 -40.07 16.59
CA GLY A 306 9.76 -41.52 16.74
C GLY A 306 11.05 -42.00 16.08
N ILE A 307 11.38 -41.44 14.91
CA ILE A 307 12.68 -41.69 14.25
C ILE A 307 13.80 -41.13 15.13
N PHE A 308 13.63 -39.92 15.69
CA PHE A 308 14.61 -39.33 16.61
C PHE A 308 14.85 -40.18 17.87
N ALA A 309 13.80 -40.69 18.52
CA ALA A 309 13.93 -41.52 19.73
C ALA A 309 14.63 -42.87 19.47
N SER A 310 14.53 -43.40 18.25
CA SER A 310 15.24 -44.63 17.84
C SER A 310 16.73 -44.40 17.57
N VAL A 311 17.15 -43.15 17.41
CA VAL A 311 18.53 -42.73 17.18
C VAL A 311 19.06 -42.22 18.52
N GLY A 312 19.69 -43.09 19.30
CA GLY A 312 20.30 -42.73 20.58
C GLY A 312 21.19 -41.47 20.48
N GLN A 313 21.31 -40.76 21.61
CA GLN A 313 22.11 -39.55 21.80
C GLN A 313 23.57 -39.76 21.38
N GLY A 314 23.88 -39.53 20.11
CA GLY A 314 25.22 -39.30 19.59
C GLY A 314 25.16 -37.99 18.82
N ASP A 315 26.01 -37.04 19.19
CA ASP A 315 26.12 -35.70 18.60
C ASP A 315 25.07 -34.69 19.07
N GLN A 316 24.95 -34.56 20.40
CA GLN A 316 24.27 -33.44 21.06
C GLN A 316 25.21 -32.22 21.15
N GLU A 317 25.45 -31.47 20.07
CA GLU A 317 25.98 -30.09 20.21
C GLU A 317 26.00 -29.24 18.93
N GLU A 318 24.95 -29.21 18.12
CA GLU A 318 24.94 -28.31 16.95
C GLU A 318 23.61 -27.59 16.80
N CYS A 319 23.42 -26.55 17.62
CA CYS A 319 22.60 -25.34 17.39
C CYS A 319 22.30 -24.57 18.70
N ARG A 320 23.14 -24.68 19.75
CA ARG A 320 23.10 -23.76 20.90
C ARG A 320 24.37 -22.93 20.95
N GLY A 321 24.26 -21.66 20.55
CA GLY A 321 25.18 -20.60 20.96
C GLY A 321 24.99 -20.30 22.45
N VAL A 322 25.73 -21.06 23.26
CA VAL A 322 26.39 -20.77 24.55
C VAL A 322 25.91 -19.54 25.36
N ARG A 323 25.28 -19.83 26.51
CA ARG A 323 25.52 -19.06 27.73
C ARG A 323 26.86 -19.52 28.31
N SER A 324 27.73 -18.54 28.56
CA SER A 324 28.93 -18.61 29.40
C SER A 324 30.01 -19.62 29.02
N ALA A 325 31.16 -19.13 28.55
CA ALA A 325 32.42 -19.87 28.62
C ALA A 325 33.59 -18.90 28.81
N GLU A 326 33.94 -18.67 30.08
CA GLU A 326 35.34 -18.57 30.47
C GLU A 326 35.99 -19.94 30.20
N ASN A 327 37.22 -19.91 29.70
CA ASN A 327 38.18 -21.03 29.59
C ASN A 327 37.89 -22.13 28.55
N ALA A 328 38.57 -22.03 27.40
CA ALA A 328 39.29 -23.15 26.78
C ALA A 328 40.18 -22.63 25.64
N GLU A 329 41.46 -22.41 25.93
CA GLU A 329 42.49 -22.23 24.91
C GLU A 329 43.02 -23.59 24.43
N LYS A 330 43.48 -23.59 23.16
CA LYS A 330 44.33 -24.55 22.45
C LYS A 330 43.62 -25.73 21.77
N GLU A 331 43.50 -25.64 20.45
CA GLU A 331 44.45 -26.27 19.53
C GLU A 331 44.41 -25.55 18.16
N ARG A 332 45.60 -25.26 17.62
CA ARG A 332 45.82 -24.62 16.32
C ARG A 332 45.94 -25.69 15.24
N ASP A 333 45.31 -25.49 14.10
CA ASP A 333 45.82 -25.95 12.81
C ASP A 333 45.40 -24.99 11.68
N ASP A 334 46.31 -24.79 10.74
CA ASP A 334 46.46 -23.62 9.92
C ASP A 334 45.54 -23.60 8.68
N SER A 335 44.78 -22.52 8.51
CA SER A 335 44.40 -21.99 7.20
C SER A 335 44.02 -20.51 7.38
N GLU A 336 45.01 -19.66 7.12
CA GLU A 336 44.92 -18.20 7.17
C GLU A 336 43.78 -17.69 6.30
N VAL A 337 42.74 -17.16 6.96
CA VAL A 337 42.01 -16.00 6.45
C VAL A 337 42.52 -14.85 7.31
N GLU A 338 43.40 -14.01 6.74
CA GLU A 338 44.01 -12.87 7.42
C GLU A 338 42.92 -12.02 8.13
N ARG A 339 43.00 -11.98 9.46
CA ARG A 339 42.40 -10.92 10.27
C ARG A 339 43.51 -9.93 10.61
N PRO A 340 43.36 -8.63 10.31
CA PRO A 340 44.15 -7.61 10.98
C PRO A 340 43.69 -7.54 12.44
N ASP A 341 44.67 -7.48 13.34
CA ASP A 341 44.51 -7.63 14.79
C ASP A 341 43.50 -6.67 15.45
N GLY A 342 42.74 -7.20 16.42
CA GLY A 342 42.42 -6.47 17.65
C GLY A 342 41.20 -5.53 17.67
N GLU A 343 40.39 -5.41 16.63
CA GLU A 343 39.12 -4.65 16.72
C GLU A 343 37.95 -5.57 17.12
N PRO A 344 37.07 -5.17 18.07
CA PRO A 344 35.82 -5.88 18.32
C PRO A 344 35.00 -5.96 17.01
N PRO A 345 34.09 -6.93 16.85
CA PRO A 345 33.26 -7.04 15.66
C PRO A 345 32.62 -5.67 15.41
N ARG A 346 32.99 -5.01 14.30
CA ARG A 346 32.35 -3.75 13.93
C ARG A 346 30.87 -4.05 13.81
N GLU A 347 30.06 -3.47 14.69
CA GLU A 347 28.61 -3.59 14.62
C GLU A 347 28.20 -3.16 13.21
N PHE A 348 27.69 -4.11 12.43
CA PHE A 348 27.22 -3.81 11.09
C PHE A 348 25.93 -3.01 11.25
N ASP A 349 26.03 -1.70 11.07
CA ASP A 349 24.92 -0.73 11.17
C ASP A 349 24.02 -0.75 9.91
N GLY A 350 24.29 -1.66 8.97
CA GLY A 350 23.52 -1.85 7.74
C GLY A 350 22.35 -2.81 7.91
N LYS A 351 21.37 -2.72 7.01
CA LYS A 351 20.26 -3.68 6.94
C LYS A 351 20.78 -5.03 6.45
N PHE A 352 20.49 -6.09 7.19
CA PHE A 352 20.73 -7.45 6.72
C PHE A 352 19.71 -7.83 5.65
N GLU A 353 20.18 -8.52 4.62
CA GLU A 353 19.30 -9.18 3.66
C GLU A 353 18.52 -10.33 4.32
N LEU A 354 17.46 -10.80 3.63
CA LEU A 354 16.58 -11.87 4.11
C LEU A 354 15.86 -11.54 5.44
N GLY A 355 15.68 -10.25 5.73
CA GLY A 355 15.03 -9.78 6.95
C GLY A 355 15.80 -10.11 8.23
N GLY A 356 17.12 -10.35 8.15
CA GLY A 356 17.95 -10.73 9.30
C GLY A 356 17.83 -12.19 9.73
N ASN A 357 17.24 -13.05 8.90
CA ASN A 357 17.22 -14.49 9.12
C ASN A 357 18.52 -15.15 8.65
N CYS A 358 18.85 -16.29 9.25
CA CYS A 358 19.99 -17.10 8.88
C CYS A 358 19.85 -17.63 7.45
N ALA A 359 20.72 -17.17 6.56
CA ALA A 359 20.72 -17.59 5.14
C ALA A 359 20.92 -19.10 4.99
N TRP A 360 21.79 -19.70 5.82
CA TRP A 360 22.10 -21.13 5.76
C TRP A 360 20.92 -22.02 6.19
N CYS A 361 20.24 -21.68 7.29
CA CYS A 361 19.06 -22.41 7.76
C CYS A 361 17.90 -22.32 6.75
N LEU A 362 17.73 -21.15 6.11
CA LEU A 362 16.73 -20.96 5.07
C LEU A 362 17.03 -21.82 3.84
N ALA A 363 18.29 -21.85 3.39
CA ALA A 363 18.70 -22.61 2.21
C ALA A 363 18.48 -24.13 2.40
N LYS A 364 18.96 -24.67 3.53
CA LYS A 364 18.96 -26.12 3.78
C LYS A 364 17.64 -26.68 4.30
N TYR A 365 17.00 -25.97 5.22
CA TYR A 365 15.87 -26.50 5.99
C TYR A 365 14.57 -25.76 5.73
N ALA A 366 14.58 -24.74 4.85
CA ALA A 366 13.46 -23.82 4.66
C ALA A 366 12.92 -23.29 6.01
N ALA A 367 13.84 -23.05 6.96
CA ALA A 367 13.54 -22.63 8.32
C ALA A 367 13.97 -21.17 8.52
N LEU A 368 13.03 -20.37 9.03
CA LEU A 368 13.25 -18.97 9.39
C LEU A 368 13.79 -18.91 10.82
N VAL A 369 15.11 -18.97 10.93
CA VAL A 369 15.82 -18.86 12.21
C VAL A 369 16.45 -17.47 12.27
N PRO A 370 16.22 -16.68 13.34
CA PRO A 370 16.89 -15.38 13.48
C PRO A 370 18.41 -15.58 13.54
N ALA A 371 19.15 -14.68 12.91
CA ALA A 371 20.61 -14.72 12.96
C ALA A 371 21.13 -14.33 14.35
N ASP A 372 22.30 -14.87 14.72
CA ASP A 372 23.00 -14.49 15.93
C ASP A 372 23.89 -13.28 15.64
N ARG A 373 23.67 -12.18 16.36
CA ARG A 373 24.42 -10.93 16.19
C ARG A 373 25.89 -11.05 16.60
N SER A 374 26.25 -12.07 17.38
CA SER A 374 27.64 -12.34 17.75
C SER A 374 28.48 -12.87 16.59
N ILE A 375 27.84 -13.41 15.54
CA ILE A 375 28.49 -13.96 14.37
C ILE A 375 28.62 -12.86 13.32
N ALA A 376 29.83 -12.68 12.79
CA ALA A 376 30.10 -11.69 11.75
C ALA A 376 29.25 -11.99 10.49
N ALA A 377 28.58 -10.94 9.99
CA ALA A 377 27.86 -11.03 8.73
C ALA A 377 28.85 -11.12 7.56
N ILE A 378 28.47 -11.86 6.52
CA ILE A 378 29.27 -12.03 5.31
C ILE A 378 28.66 -11.17 4.22
N SER A 379 29.45 -10.25 3.66
CA SER A 379 29.03 -9.48 2.50
C SER A 379 29.37 -10.22 1.21
N TYR A 380 28.39 -10.36 0.32
CA TYR A 380 28.56 -10.99 -0.99
C TYR A 380 27.66 -10.29 -2.01
N GLY A 381 28.21 -9.91 -3.16
CA GLY A 381 27.44 -9.28 -4.25
C GLY A 381 26.88 -7.89 -3.92
N GLY A 382 27.40 -7.20 -2.91
CA GLY A 382 26.89 -5.90 -2.42
C GLY A 382 25.84 -6.02 -1.30
N ASP A 383 25.43 -7.23 -0.97
CA ASP A 383 24.45 -7.54 0.06
C ASP A 383 25.14 -8.10 1.32
N ALA A 384 24.51 -7.98 2.49
CA ALA A 384 25.02 -8.51 3.76
C ALA A 384 24.12 -9.62 4.31
N TYR A 385 24.69 -10.82 4.47
CA TYR A 385 23.98 -12.02 4.95
C TYR A 385 24.39 -12.36 6.38
N ALA A 386 23.40 -12.69 7.21
CA ALA A 386 23.58 -13.04 8.61
C ALA A 386 23.36 -14.55 8.86
N PHE A 387 23.95 -15.09 9.93
CA PHE A 387 23.97 -16.52 10.23
C PHE A 387 23.67 -16.81 11.70
N SER A 388 23.06 -17.96 11.99
CA SER A 388 22.81 -18.45 13.35
C SER A 388 23.95 -19.31 13.90
N THR A 389 24.82 -19.84 13.03
CA THR A 389 25.95 -20.69 13.43
C THR A 389 27.21 -20.36 12.63
N LEU A 390 28.37 -20.51 13.28
CA LEU A 390 29.67 -20.28 12.65
C LEU A 390 29.92 -21.27 11.50
N ARG A 391 29.41 -22.51 11.65
CA ARG A 391 29.47 -23.55 10.61
C ARG A 391 28.71 -23.12 9.35
N GLY A 392 27.50 -22.58 9.51
CA GLY A 392 26.71 -22.07 8.39
C GLY A 392 27.40 -20.91 7.67
N ALA A 393 28.04 -20.01 8.43
CA ALA A 393 28.82 -18.91 7.88
C ALA A 393 30.04 -19.41 7.07
N LYS A 394 30.79 -20.39 7.61
CA LYS A 394 31.94 -21.00 6.91
C LYS A 394 31.52 -21.68 5.59
N GLU A 395 30.42 -22.43 5.60
CA GLU A 395 29.92 -23.10 4.40
C GLU A 395 29.44 -22.08 3.34
N PHE A 396 28.82 -20.98 3.78
CA PHE A 396 28.46 -19.89 2.89
C PHE A 396 29.68 -19.20 2.28
N ALA A 397 30.74 -18.97 3.06
CA ALA A 397 31.98 -18.39 2.55
C ALA A 397 32.64 -19.27 1.47
N GLN A 398 32.53 -20.61 1.60
CA GLN A 398 33.08 -21.54 0.60
C GLN A 398 32.23 -21.60 -0.68
N HIS A 399 30.90 -21.58 -0.56
CA HIS A 399 29.99 -21.78 -1.69
C HIS A 399 28.77 -20.83 -1.66
N PRO A 400 28.96 -19.50 -1.83
CA PRO A 400 27.88 -18.53 -1.71
C PRO A 400 26.82 -18.68 -2.82
N ASP A 401 27.25 -18.86 -4.08
CA ASP A 401 26.33 -18.96 -5.22
C ASP A 401 25.37 -20.15 -5.14
N ARG A 402 25.84 -21.27 -4.57
CA ARG A 402 25.04 -22.48 -4.38
C ARG A 402 23.93 -22.24 -3.36
N LEU A 403 24.27 -21.71 -2.19
CA LEU A 403 23.30 -21.42 -1.14
C LEU A 403 22.28 -20.35 -1.56
N LEU A 404 22.71 -19.33 -2.29
CA LEU A 404 21.79 -18.33 -2.85
C LEU A 404 20.86 -18.94 -3.91
N SER A 405 21.34 -19.88 -4.70
CA SER A 405 20.51 -20.62 -5.67
C SER A 405 19.48 -21.50 -4.98
N ASP A 406 19.85 -22.16 -3.89
CA ASP A 406 18.96 -22.97 -3.06
C ASP A 406 17.87 -22.09 -2.42
N ILE A 407 18.23 -20.93 -1.86
CA ILE A 407 17.28 -19.95 -1.32
C ILE A 407 16.27 -19.51 -2.39
N ARG A 408 16.75 -19.19 -3.60
CA ARG A 408 15.87 -18.83 -4.73
C ARG A 408 14.91 -19.97 -5.09
N GLN A 409 15.36 -21.22 -5.01
CA GLN A 409 14.49 -22.38 -5.23
C GLN A 409 13.42 -22.50 -4.14
N GLN A 410 13.78 -22.27 -2.87
CA GLN A 410 12.81 -22.27 -1.77
C GLN A 410 11.76 -21.16 -1.92
N ILE A 411 12.18 -19.94 -2.31
CA ILE A 411 11.26 -18.82 -2.57
C ILE A 411 10.31 -19.16 -3.73
N ARG A 412 10.79 -19.84 -4.78
CA ARG A 412 9.92 -20.29 -5.89
C ARG A 412 8.89 -21.32 -5.45
N ARG A 413 9.27 -22.24 -4.55
CA ARG A 413 8.34 -23.22 -3.96
C ARG A 413 7.32 -22.55 -3.05
N GLN A 414 7.74 -21.52 -2.30
CA GLN A 414 6.90 -20.81 -1.35
C GLN A 414 7.00 -19.27 -1.52
N PRO A 415 6.19 -18.68 -2.43
CA PRO A 415 6.23 -17.25 -2.70
C PRO A 415 5.88 -16.35 -1.50
N ALA A 416 5.23 -16.89 -0.46
CA ALA A 416 4.94 -16.15 0.78
C ALA A 416 6.21 -15.65 1.50
N LEU A 417 7.36 -16.28 1.25
CA LEU A 417 8.64 -15.87 1.81
C LEU A 417 9.13 -14.53 1.27
N ILE A 418 8.67 -14.09 0.09
CA ILE A 418 9.15 -12.86 -0.55
C ILE A 418 8.99 -11.66 0.40
N HIS A 419 7.79 -11.49 0.96
CA HIS A 419 7.53 -10.36 1.84
C HIS A 419 8.11 -10.56 3.25
N LEU A 420 8.04 -11.79 3.78
CA LEU A 420 8.58 -12.09 5.11
C LEU A 420 10.10 -11.89 5.19
N LEU A 421 10.79 -12.04 4.05
CA LEU A 421 12.23 -11.82 3.90
C LEU A 421 12.59 -10.43 3.35
N ASN A 422 11.61 -9.54 3.16
CA ASN A 422 11.76 -8.20 2.57
C ASN A 422 12.39 -8.18 1.16
N LEU A 423 12.09 -9.19 0.33
CA LEU A 423 12.66 -9.36 -1.01
C LEU A 423 11.82 -8.69 -2.12
N ASP A 424 10.90 -7.79 -1.77
CA ASP A 424 9.98 -7.14 -2.72
C ASP A 424 10.73 -6.43 -3.86
N ARG A 425 11.92 -5.87 -3.58
CA ARG A 425 12.79 -5.21 -4.57
C ARG A 425 13.25 -6.15 -5.68
N LEU A 426 13.51 -7.42 -5.34
CA LEU A 426 13.98 -8.44 -6.29
C LEU A 426 12.81 -9.03 -7.10
N TYR A 427 11.58 -8.81 -6.64
CA TYR A 427 10.38 -9.46 -7.12
C TYR A 427 9.23 -8.47 -7.44
N PRO A 428 9.48 -7.36 -8.17
CA PRO A 428 8.49 -6.28 -8.33
C PRO A 428 7.22 -6.70 -9.09
N ARG A 429 7.34 -7.60 -10.07
CA ARG A 429 6.19 -8.13 -10.84
C ARG A 429 5.36 -9.14 -10.05
N SER A 430 5.95 -9.73 -9.03
CA SER A 430 5.38 -10.71 -8.10
C SER A 430 4.82 -10.07 -6.84
N SER A 431 4.49 -8.76 -6.87
CA SER A 431 3.67 -8.14 -5.82
C SER A 431 2.50 -9.08 -5.47
N LEU A 432 2.17 -9.24 -4.19
CA LEU A 432 1.11 -10.16 -3.78
C LEU A 432 -0.19 -9.91 -4.53
N ARG A 433 -0.48 -8.64 -4.81
CA ARG A 433 -1.61 -8.20 -5.63
C ARG A 433 -1.68 -8.93 -6.99
N ASN A 434 -0.55 -9.18 -7.63
CA ASN A 434 -0.46 -9.94 -8.88
C ASN A 434 -0.48 -11.46 -8.65
N ILE A 435 0.20 -11.96 -7.62
CA ILE A 435 0.21 -13.39 -7.27
C ILE A 435 -1.20 -13.88 -6.95
N LEU A 436 -1.96 -13.12 -6.16
CA LEU A 436 -3.33 -13.45 -5.76
C LEU A 436 -4.31 -13.37 -6.94
N LYS A 437 -4.13 -12.39 -7.84
CA LYS A 437 -4.88 -12.31 -9.11
C LYS A 437 -4.62 -13.53 -9.98
N LEU A 438 -3.38 -13.97 -10.11
CA LEU A 438 -3.00 -15.15 -10.90
C LEU A 438 -3.54 -16.46 -10.29
N GLN A 439 -3.47 -16.62 -8.97
CA GLN A 439 -4.00 -17.80 -8.27
C GLN A 439 -5.54 -17.90 -8.39
N ARG A 440 -6.25 -16.77 -8.37
CA ARG A 440 -7.70 -16.73 -8.62
C ARG A 440 -8.06 -17.15 -10.04
N ASN A 441 -7.26 -16.76 -11.04
CA ASN A 441 -7.46 -17.20 -12.43
C ASN A 441 -7.24 -18.70 -12.60
N ILE A 442 -6.33 -19.31 -11.83
CA ILE A 442 -6.11 -20.76 -11.85
C ILE A 442 -7.27 -21.50 -11.15
N ALA A 443 -7.72 -21.02 -9.98
CA ALA A 443 -8.84 -21.62 -9.24
C ALA A 443 -10.19 -21.47 -9.98
N THR A 444 -10.40 -20.37 -10.72
CA THR A 444 -11.60 -20.16 -11.54
C THR A 444 -11.58 -21.01 -12.81
N ARG A 445 -10.41 -21.22 -13.43
CA ARG A 445 -10.26 -22.17 -14.55
C ARG A 445 -10.55 -23.62 -14.12
N LEU A 446 -10.09 -24.03 -12.93
CA LEU A 446 -10.40 -25.36 -12.38
C LEU A 446 -11.88 -25.54 -12.04
N LYS A 447 -12.60 -24.47 -11.70
CA LYS A 447 -14.07 -24.49 -11.48
C LYS A 447 -14.89 -24.40 -12.77
N GLN A 448 -14.30 -24.03 -13.90
CA GLN A 448 -14.97 -23.99 -15.20
C GLN A 448 -15.00 -25.36 -15.90
N GLU A 449 -14.26 -26.35 -15.40
CA GLU A 449 -14.24 -27.72 -15.96
C GLU A 449 -15.32 -28.65 -15.38
N THR A 450 -16.18 -28.17 -14.47
CA THR A 450 -17.38 -28.90 -14.04
C THR A 450 -18.66 -28.21 -14.52
N PRO A 451 -19.55 -28.92 -15.26
CA PRO A 451 -20.78 -28.31 -15.75
C PRO A 451 -21.77 -28.06 -14.61
N ARG A 452 -22.39 -26.88 -14.69
CA ARG A 452 -23.29 -26.24 -13.72
C ARG A 452 -24.48 -27.10 -13.31
N PHE A 453 -24.89 -26.98 -12.04
CA PHE A 453 -26.31 -26.90 -11.66
C PHE A 453 -26.47 -26.16 -10.33
N GLY A 454 -27.49 -25.28 -10.25
CA GLY A 454 -28.11 -24.87 -8.98
C GLY A 454 -27.63 -23.57 -8.34
N LYS A 455 -28.52 -22.58 -8.38
CA LYS A 455 -28.54 -21.25 -7.73
C LYS A 455 -28.17 -21.20 -6.22
N ASP A 456 -27.79 -19.98 -5.83
CA ASP A 456 -27.75 -19.39 -4.48
C ASP A 456 -26.37 -19.35 -3.77
N THR A 457 -25.66 -18.24 -3.92
CA THR A 457 -24.72 -17.66 -2.92
C THR A 457 -24.34 -16.24 -3.34
N ALA A 458 -25.28 -15.30 -3.19
CA ALA A 458 -25.00 -13.87 -3.30
C ALA A 458 -24.39 -13.34 -2.00
N THR A 459 -23.13 -13.66 -1.71
CA THR A 459 -22.35 -13.02 -0.63
C THR A 459 -20.83 -12.99 -0.84
N ALA A 460 -20.28 -13.69 -1.86
CA ALA A 460 -18.83 -13.71 -2.12
C ALA A 460 -18.35 -12.72 -3.20
N ASP A 461 -19.27 -12.06 -3.92
CA ASP A 461 -18.95 -11.25 -5.11
C ASP A 461 -18.82 -9.73 -4.86
N GLN A 462 -18.91 -9.26 -3.61
CA GLN A 462 -18.80 -7.81 -3.31
C GLN A 462 -17.37 -7.31 -3.02
N LEU A 463 -16.34 -8.17 -2.99
CA LEU A 463 -14.93 -7.75 -2.84
C LEU A 463 -14.29 -7.33 -4.18
N PHE A 464 -15.02 -6.58 -5.02
CA PHE A 464 -14.67 -6.34 -6.42
C PHE A 464 -14.27 -4.90 -6.78
N LEU A 465 -13.96 -4.02 -5.82
CA LEU A 465 -13.60 -2.62 -6.15
C LEU A 465 -12.13 -2.27 -5.86
N SER A 466 -11.42 -2.01 -6.96
CA SER A 466 -10.28 -1.07 -7.05
C SER A 466 -8.91 -1.49 -6.54
N LEU A 467 -8.41 -2.65 -6.98
CA LEU A 467 -6.98 -2.97 -6.91
C LEU A 467 -6.24 -2.80 -8.26
N HIS A 468 -6.45 -1.67 -8.95
CA HIS A 468 -5.60 -1.26 -10.07
C HIS A 468 -4.43 -0.41 -9.55
N GLU A 469 -3.21 -0.84 -9.87
CA GLU A 469 -2.03 0.02 -9.85
C GLU A 469 -1.80 0.49 -11.30
N PRO A 470 -1.40 1.74 -11.55
CA PRO A 470 -1.05 2.19 -12.90
C PRO A 470 0.05 1.28 -13.45
N ARG A 471 -0.19 0.71 -14.63
CA ARG A 471 0.81 -0.10 -15.34
C ARG A 471 1.97 0.80 -15.76
N ASN A 472 3.02 0.85 -14.96
CA ASN A 472 4.31 1.36 -15.41
C ASN A 472 5.04 0.21 -16.11
N ALA A 473 4.98 0.21 -17.43
CA ALA A 473 5.83 -0.62 -18.27
C ALA A 473 6.90 0.28 -18.89
N ASP A 474 8.17 -0.14 -18.86
CA ASP A 474 9.22 0.51 -19.63
C ASP A 474 8.90 0.36 -21.13
N ALA A 475 8.34 1.42 -21.70
CA ALA A 475 8.21 1.57 -23.13
C ALA A 475 9.50 2.24 -23.62
N ALA A 476 10.34 1.48 -24.34
CA ALA A 476 11.34 2.09 -25.20
C ALA A 476 10.59 2.81 -26.34
N VAL A 477 10.29 4.09 -26.12
CA VAL A 477 9.62 4.92 -27.10
C VAL A 477 10.64 5.32 -28.16
N MET A 478 10.50 4.78 -29.37
CA MET A 478 11.06 5.45 -30.55
C MET A 478 10.39 6.83 -30.60
N THR A 479 11.17 7.91 -30.52
CA THR A 479 10.70 9.30 -30.52
C THR A 479 9.47 9.45 -31.42
N PRO A 480 8.29 9.78 -30.86
CA PRO A 480 7.08 9.89 -31.65
C PRO A 480 7.27 11.03 -32.64
N VAL A 481 7.19 10.73 -33.93
CA VAL A 481 7.38 11.71 -35.02
C VAL A 481 6.24 12.73 -35.04
N HIS A 482 5.10 12.41 -34.41
CA HIS A 482 4.00 13.34 -34.18
C HIS A 482 3.43 13.14 -32.77
N PHE A 483 3.53 14.19 -31.94
CA PHE A 483 2.67 14.31 -30.78
C PHE A 483 1.24 14.56 -31.29
N GLU A 484 0.25 13.90 -30.71
CA GLU A 484 -1.15 14.29 -30.90
C GLU A 484 -1.30 15.71 -30.34
N THR A 485 -1.22 16.70 -31.23
CA THR A 485 -1.51 18.08 -30.88
C THR A 485 -2.99 18.15 -30.55
N LEU A 486 -3.27 18.53 -29.29
CA LEU A 486 -4.52 19.07 -28.76
C LEU A 486 -5.56 19.34 -29.85
N GLU A 487 -6.74 18.73 -29.72
CA GLU A 487 -7.93 18.93 -30.56
C GLU A 487 -7.99 20.37 -31.08
N ARG A 488 -7.55 20.57 -32.33
CA ARG A 488 -7.54 21.89 -32.94
C ARG A 488 -8.97 22.20 -33.33
N ASP A 489 -9.65 22.99 -32.52
CA ASP A 489 -10.99 23.47 -32.83
C ASP A 489 -10.94 24.30 -34.12
N THR A 490 -11.38 23.68 -35.22
CA THR A 490 -11.45 24.32 -36.55
C THR A 490 -12.53 25.39 -36.62
N SER A 491 -13.44 25.43 -35.65
CA SER A 491 -14.51 26.42 -35.55
C SER A 491 -14.12 27.68 -34.78
N TYR A 492 -12.98 27.65 -34.07
CA TYR A 492 -12.47 28.77 -33.30
C TYR A 492 -12.10 29.97 -34.19
N HIS A 493 -12.53 31.16 -33.78
CA HIS A 493 -12.10 32.45 -34.34
C HIS A 493 -11.83 33.42 -33.21
N TRP A 494 -10.69 34.10 -33.26
CA TRP A 494 -10.26 35.04 -32.21
C TRP A 494 -11.11 36.32 -32.17
N ASN A 495 -11.84 36.64 -33.25
CA ASN A 495 -12.64 37.85 -33.36
C ASN A 495 -14.10 37.61 -32.92
N GLU A 496 -14.48 38.17 -31.78
CA GLU A 496 -15.82 38.06 -31.20
C GLU A 496 -16.93 38.61 -32.11
N TRP A 497 -16.65 39.64 -32.91
CA TRP A 497 -17.62 40.21 -33.85
C TRP A 497 -17.91 39.28 -35.03
N GLU A 498 -16.95 38.44 -35.37
CA GLU A 498 -17.08 37.43 -36.42
C GLU A 498 -17.88 36.22 -35.92
N LEU A 499 -17.67 35.83 -34.66
CA LEU A 499 -18.49 34.84 -33.96
C LEU A 499 -19.95 35.30 -33.84
N ARG A 500 -20.21 36.56 -33.46
CA ARG A 500 -21.56 37.14 -33.43
C ARG A 500 -22.22 37.18 -34.80
N ARG A 501 -21.50 37.56 -35.86
CA ARG A 501 -22.03 37.53 -37.23
C ARG A 501 -22.39 36.12 -37.69
N ARG A 502 -21.56 35.12 -37.37
CA ARG A 502 -21.86 33.70 -37.66
C ARG A 502 -23.09 33.21 -36.88
N ALA A 503 -23.20 33.55 -35.60
CA ALA A 503 -24.35 33.19 -34.78
C ALA A 503 -25.66 33.81 -35.31
N LEU A 504 -25.63 35.09 -35.70
CA LEU A 504 -26.77 35.77 -36.33
C LEU A 504 -27.15 35.12 -37.67
N LYS A 505 -26.16 34.69 -38.47
CA LYS A 505 -26.40 34.01 -39.74
C LYS A 505 -27.06 32.64 -39.54
N ILE A 506 -26.69 31.91 -38.49
CA ILE A 506 -27.31 30.64 -38.10
C ILE A 506 -28.74 30.85 -37.59
N ALA A 507 -28.96 31.87 -36.75
CA ALA A 507 -30.29 32.23 -36.27
C ALA A 507 -31.22 32.65 -37.43
N ASP A 508 -30.69 33.36 -38.43
CA ASP A 508 -31.43 33.74 -39.63
C ASP A 508 -31.74 32.51 -40.52
N ILE A 509 -30.84 31.53 -40.60
CA ILE A 509 -31.10 30.25 -41.27
C ILE A 509 -32.19 29.46 -40.54
N LEU A 510 -32.20 29.44 -39.20
CA LEU A 510 -33.23 28.77 -38.40
C LEU A 510 -34.63 29.40 -38.59
N ASN A 511 -34.68 30.71 -38.84
CA ASN A 511 -35.92 31.44 -39.08
C ASN A 511 -36.40 31.37 -40.55
N ARG A 512 -35.58 30.81 -41.47
CA ARG A 512 -35.96 30.61 -42.87
C ARG A 512 -36.63 29.25 -43.04
N THR A 513 -37.87 29.25 -43.50
CA THR A 513 -38.60 28.02 -43.85
C THR A 513 -38.10 27.46 -45.18
N THR A 514 -37.27 26.42 -45.12
CA THR A 514 -36.75 25.77 -46.33
C THR A 514 -37.85 25.02 -47.08
N ARG A 515 -38.12 25.42 -48.33
CA ARG A 515 -38.98 24.68 -49.26
C ARG A 515 -38.11 23.61 -49.96
N SER A 516 -37.92 22.49 -49.25
CA SER A 516 -37.10 21.31 -49.61
C SER A 516 -35.58 21.45 -49.45
N SER A 517 -34.96 20.44 -48.83
CA SER A 517 -33.60 19.97 -49.19
C SER A 517 -33.25 18.68 -48.46
N GLN A 518 -32.60 17.79 -49.20
CA GLN A 518 -32.17 16.42 -48.88
C GLN A 518 -31.47 16.23 -47.52
N THR A 519 -31.71 15.09 -46.89
CA THR A 519 -31.03 14.63 -45.67
C THR A 519 -29.76 13.83 -45.98
N LYS A 520 -28.91 13.64 -44.94
CA LYS A 520 -27.66 12.85 -44.94
C LYS A 520 -27.78 11.46 -45.61
N SER A 521 -28.96 10.86 -45.64
CA SER A 521 -29.21 9.59 -46.34
C SER A 521 -29.03 9.65 -47.86
N SER A 522 -29.08 10.84 -48.47
CA SER A 522 -28.87 11.01 -49.91
C SER A 522 -27.39 11.03 -50.32
N HIS A 523 -26.45 11.13 -49.36
CA HIS A 523 -25.01 11.19 -49.64
C HIS A 523 -24.41 9.84 -50.03
N CYS A 524 -25.06 8.72 -49.71
CA CYS A 524 -24.55 7.38 -49.97
C CYS A 524 -25.03 6.81 -51.32
N ARG A 525 -24.83 7.55 -52.42
CA ARG A 525 -25.13 7.06 -53.78
C ARG A 525 -23.97 7.14 -54.78
N MET A 526 -22.74 7.34 -54.31
CA MET A 526 -21.57 7.05 -55.13
C MET A 526 -20.64 6.10 -54.40
N GLU A 527 -20.48 4.90 -54.98
CA GLU A 527 -19.42 3.96 -54.65
C GLU A 527 -18.08 4.57 -55.06
N GLN A 528 -17.26 4.94 -54.08
CA GLN A 528 -15.83 5.11 -54.26
C GLN A 528 -15.15 4.01 -53.44
N GLU A 529 -14.61 3.01 -54.14
CA GLU A 529 -13.72 2.01 -53.54
C GLU A 529 -12.40 2.70 -53.15
N THR A 530 -12.24 3.01 -51.87
CA THR A 530 -10.91 3.25 -51.30
C THR A 530 -10.40 1.96 -50.68
N GLN A 531 -9.30 1.43 -51.22
CA GLN A 531 -8.55 0.34 -50.60
C GLN A 531 -8.17 0.71 -49.16
N VAL A 532 -8.70 -0.02 -48.20
CA VAL A 532 -8.28 0.06 -46.79
C VAL A 532 -7.32 -1.09 -46.52
N TYR A 533 -6.11 -0.77 -46.06
CA TYR A 533 -5.22 -1.74 -45.46
C TYR A 533 -5.53 -1.83 -43.96
N PRO A 534 -6.09 -2.94 -43.45
CA PRO A 534 -6.21 -3.11 -42.01
C PRO A 534 -4.81 -3.28 -41.40
N LEU A 535 -4.56 -2.62 -40.26
CA LEU A 535 -3.32 -2.83 -39.51
C LEU A 535 -3.28 -4.26 -38.96
N LYS A 536 -2.14 -4.92 -39.11
CA LYS A 536 -1.89 -6.24 -38.54
C LYS A 536 -1.83 -6.18 -37.01
N GLU A 537 -2.33 -7.23 -36.38
CA GLU A 537 -2.24 -7.43 -34.94
C GLU A 537 -0.79 -7.48 -34.47
N LYS A 538 -0.58 -6.88 -33.31
CA LYS A 538 0.73 -6.51 -32.78
C LYS A 538 1.33 -7.65 -31.97
N GLU A 539 1.52 -8.81 -32.57
CA GLU A 539 2.26 -9.89 -31.95
C GLU A 539 3.29 -10.48 -32.92
N GLN A 540 4.54 -10.49 -32.45
CA GLN A 540 5.72 -11.11 -33.05
C GLN A 540 6.30 -10.42 -34.29
N ASN A 541 7.27 -9.53 -34.05
CA ASN A 541 8.31 -9.26 -35.03
C ASN A 541 9.63 -9.80 -34.50
N THR A 542 10.08 -10.92 -35.07
CA THR A 542 11.48 -11.34 -35.03
C THR A 542 12.30 -10.32 -35.84
N MET A 543 13.49 -9.94 -35.37
CA MET A 543 14.36 -9.03 -36.12
C MET A 543 14.73 -9.68 -37.47
N LYS A 544 14.30 -9.08 -38.58
CA LYS A 544 14.96 -9.26 -39.87
C LYS A 544 16.08 -8.21 -39.97
N SER A 545 17.31 -8.64 -39.77
CA SER A 545 18.48 -7.84 -40.14
C SER A 545 18.64 -7.91 -41.66
N LYS A 546 18.44 -6.78 -42.34
CA LYS A 546 18.77 -6.62 -43.76
C LYS A 546 19.84 -5.53 -43.83
N GLY A 547 21.10 -5.93 -43.98
CA GLY A 547 22.20 -4.99 -44.21
C GLY A 547 22.09 -4.42 -45.62
N THR A 548 22.19 -3.11 -45.76
CA THR A 548 22.36 -2.46 -47.07
C THR A 548 23.85 -2.55 -47.42
N SER A 549 24.20 -3.51 -48.29
CA SER A 549 25.51 -3.54 -48.90
C SER A 549 25.65 -2.34 -49.83
N ALA A 550 26.52 -1.39 -49.50
CA ALA A 550 26.88 -0.32 -50.42
C ALA A 550 27.90 -0.84 -51.43
N ILE A 551 27.67 -0.57 -52.72
CA ILE A 551 28.59 -0.92 -53.82
C ILE A 551 29.98 -0.37 -53.49
N ARG A 552 30.95 -1.27 -53.33
CA ARG A 552 32.34 -0.89 -53.03
C ARG A 552 33.11 -0.79 -54.34
N THR A 553 33.56 0.41 -54.66
CA THR A 553 34.44 0.63 -55.81
C THR A 553 35.90 0.48 -55.39
N LYS A 554 36.63 -0.45 -56.02
CA LYS A 554 38.08 -0.62 -55.81
C LYS A 554 38.81 -0.39 -57.12
N LYS A 555 39.94 0.31 -57.05
CA LYS A 555 40.82 0.54 -58.21
C LYS A 555 41.98 -0.44 -58.13
N TYR A 556 42.19 -1.20 -59.19
CA TYR A 556 43.32 -2.11 -59.31
C TYR A 556 44.18 -1.69 -60.50
N ILE A 557 45.50 -1.78 -60.35
CA ILE A 557 46.44 -1.51 -61.44
C ILE A 557 46.81 -2.87 -62.04
N THR A 558 46.40 -3.10 -63.28
CA THR A 558 46.69 -4.33 -64.02
C THR A 558 47.89 -4.11 -64.94
N GLY A 559 48.55 -5.20 -65.37
CA GLY A 559 49.72 -5.11 -66.25
C GLY A 559 51.08 -4.99 -65.54
N LEU A 560 51.12 -5.05 -64.20
CA LEU A 560 52.37 -5.05 -63.41
C LEU A 560 53.10 -6.41 -63.39
N ARG A 561 52.44 -7.50 -63.77
CA ARG A 561 53.05 -8.83 -63.91
C ARG A 561 52.60 -9.47 -65.23
N GLY A 562 53.51 -9.58 -66.19
CA GLY A 562 53.29 -10.07 -67.55
C GLY A 562 54.47 -9.72 -68.47
N LYS A 563 54.46 -10.17 -69.73
CA LYS A 563 55.54 -9.93 -70.71
C LYS A 563 55.85 -8.42 -70.83
N THR A 564 57.12 -8.10 -71.07
CA THR A 564 57.79 -6.78 -70.95
C THR A 564 57.20 -5.63 -71.79
N ASN A 565 56.15 -5.85 -72.58
CA ASN A 565 55.54 -4.86 -73.47
C ASN A 565 54.11 -4.44 -73.08
N THR A 566 53.67 -4.74 -71.85
CA THR A 566 52.32 -4.40 -71.38
C THR A 566 52.38 -3.13 -70.53
N LYS A 567 51.69 -2.05 -70.93
CA LYS A 567 51.60 -0.81 -70.13
C LYS A 567 50.64 -1.01 -68.95
N ALA A 568 50.97 -0.44 -67.79
CA ALA A 568 50.12 -0.53 -66.61
C ALA A 568 48.85 0.32 -66.79
N GLU A 569 47.70 -0.27 -66.55
CA GLU A 569 46.39 0.37 -66.70
C GLU A 569 45.58 0.25 -65.40
N THR A 570 44.90 1.33 -65.00
CA THR A 570 44.08 1.33 -63.77
C THR A 570 42.64 0.97 -64.10
N VAL A 571 42.23 -0.22 -63.69
CA VAL A 571 40.86 -0.71 -63.85
C VAL A 571 40.08 -0.45 -62.57
N LYS A 572 38.91 0.19 -62.71
CA LYS A 572 37.96 0.33 -61.61
C LYS A 572 36.98 -0.84 -61.66
N VAL A 573 36.84 -1.55 -60.55
CA VAL A 573 35.89 -2.64 -60.41
C VAL A 573 34.90 -2.29 -59.31
N GLU A 574 33.62 -2.39 -59.62
CA GLU A 574 32.52 -2.21 -58.68
C GLU A 574 32.04 -3.59 -58.24
N LEU A 575 32.05 -3.83 -56.93
CA LEU A 575 31.66 -5.10 -56.34
C LEU A 575 30.37 -4.91 -55.54
N ASP A 576 29.34 -5.63 -55.93
CA ASP A 576 28.09 -5.79 -55.18
C ASP A 576 28.22 -7.09 -54.37
N LEU A 577 28.19 -7.01 -53.03
CA LEU A 577 28.43 -8.15 -52.12
C LEU A 577 27.26 -8.39 -51.18
#